data_AF-A0A0D6L6F0-F1
#
_entry.id   AF-A0A0D6L6F0-F1
#
_cell.length_a   1.000
_cell.length_b   1.000
_cell.length_c   1.000
_cell.angle_alpha   90.00
_cell.angle_beta   90.00
_cell.angle_gamma   90.00
#
_symmetry.space_group_name_H-M   'P 1'
#
loop_
_entity.id
_entity.type
_entity.pdbx_description
1 polymer ?
#
loop_
_entity_poly.entity_id
_entity_poly.type
_entity_poly.pdbx_seq_one_letter_code
_entity_poly.pdbx_strand_id
1 'polypeptide(L)'
;TAQERRSQFQFVFELNSNYFAKEEQMYGFVPKGGKTNVTLFRKPGKVTNEKMTIQFAAVDESATDPKASFATGRPYGEFAGETIVNLVPTE
;
A
#
# COMPACT_ATOMS: atom_id res chain seq x y z
N THR A 1 -0.61 -19.31 7.09
CA THR A 1 -0.63 -18.59 5.78
C THR A 1 -0.40 -17.09 6.02
N ALA A 2 -0.10 -16.26 5.01
CA ALA A 2 0.25 -14.83 5.20
C ALA A 2 -0.75 -14.03 6.07
N GLN A 3 -2.00 -14.47 6.16
CA GLN A 3 -3.06 -13.90 6.99
C GLN A 3 -2.81 -14.01 8.52
N GLU A 4 -1.86 -14.85 8.94
CA GLU A 4 -1.51 -15.08 10.35
C GLU A 4 -0.31 -14.26 10.84
N ARG A 5 0.21 -13.33 10.03
CA ARG A 5 1.31 -12.43 10.43
C ARG A 5 0.91 -10.97 10.30
N ARG A 6 1.43 -10.12 11.19
CA ARG A 6 1.40 -8.67 11.00
C ARG A 6 2.17 -8.35 9.71
N SER A 7 1.66 -7.42 8.92
CA SER A 7 2.30 -7.01 7.67
C SER A 7 2.49 -5.51 7.64
N GLN A 8 3.51 -5.05 6.94
CA GLN A 8 3.61 -3.65 6.53
C GLN A 8 3.22 -3.50 5.06
N PHE A 9 2.75 -2.31 4.69
CA PHE A 9 2.38 -1.99 3.32
C PHE A 9 2.94 -0.62 2.91
N GLN A 10 3.12 -0.44 1.60
CA GLN A 10 3.25 0.87 0.98
C GLN A 10 2.38 0.99 -0.28
N PHE A 11 1.96 2.21 -0.57
CA PHE A 11 1.32 2.55 -1.84
C PHE A 11 2.30 3.13 -2.84
N VAL A 12 2.25 2.63 -4.06
CA VAL A 12 2.99 3.15 -5.21
C VAL A 12 1.98 3.54 -6.28
N PHE A 13 1.78 4.85 -6.43
CA PHE A 13 0.96 5.42 -7.50
C PHE A 13 1.79 5.55 -8.78
N GLU A 14 1.13 5.46 -9.93
CA GLU A 14 1.77 5.81 -11.21
C GLU A 14 2.25 7.27 -11.22
N LEU A 15 3.28 7.54 -12.03
CA LEU A 15 3.79 8.89 -12.21
C LEU A 15 2.68 9.83 -12.68
N ASN A 16 2.52 10.96 -12.00
CA ASN A 16 1.45 11.95 -12.25
C ASN A 16 0.03 11.43 -11.99
N SER A 17 -0.15 10.44 -11.10
CA SER A 17 -1.48 10.01 -10.67
C SER A 17 -2.32 11.17 -10.11
N ASN A 18 -3.61 11.19 -10.46
CA ASN A 18 -4.57 12.10 -9.84
C ASN A 18 -5.05 11.57 -8.48
N TYR A 19 -4.79 10.30 -8.18
CA TYR A 19 -5.10 9.71 -6.89
C TYR A 19 -3.92 9.84 -5.93
N PHE A 20 -4.24 10.01 -4.65
CA PHE A 20 -3.24 10.02 -3.60
C PHE A 20 -3.84 9.55 -2.28
N ALA A 21 -3.00 8.98 -1.42
CA ALA A 21 -3.28 8.87 0.01
C ALA A 21 -2.56 10.02 0.72
N LYS A 22 -3.01 10.37 1.94
CA LYS A 22 -2.24 11.30 2.77
C LYS A 22 -0.90 10.67 3.17
N GLU A 23 0.10 11.50 3.47
CA GLU A 23 1.46 11.04 3.74
C GLU A 23 1.51 10.02 4.89
N GLU A 24 0.73 10.23 5.94
CA GLU A 24 0.61 9.33 7.09
C GLU A 24 -0.04 7.97 6.76
N GLN A 25 -0.67 7.85 5.59
CA GLN A 25 -1.33 6.64 5.09
C GLN A 25 -0.57 5.97 3.93
N MET A 26 0.51 6.58 3.43
CA MET A 26 1.34 6.01 2.36
C MET A 26 2.03 4.71 2.78
N TYR A 27 2.24 4.56 4.08
CA TYR A 27 2.83 3.39 4.72
C TYR A 27 2.01 3.04 5.96
N GLY A 28 2.05 1.77 6.35
CA GLY A 28 1.45 1.38 7.60
C GLY A 28 1.55 -0.10 7.87
N PHE A 29 0.83 -0.53 8.90
CA PHE A 29 0.74 -1.93 9.26
C PHE A 29 -0.68 -2.45 9.08
N VAL A 30 -0.79 -3.72 8.70
CA VAL A 30 -2.00 -4.53 8.81
C VAL A 30 -1.81 -5.47 10.00
N PRO A 31 -2.65 -5.38 11.05
CA PRO A 31 -2.59 -6.30 12.19
C PRO A 31 -2.83 -7.75 11.76
N LYS A 32 -2.26 -8.69 12.50
CA LYS A 32 -2.51 -10.14 12.31
C LYS A 32 -4.01 -10.44 12.35
N GLY A 33 -4.53 -11.11 11.33
CA GLY A 33 -5.97 -11.41 11.21
C GLY A 33 -6.89 -10.18 11.10
N GLY A 34 -6.32 -8.99 10.96
CA GLY A 34 -7.05 -7.72 10.97
C GLY A 34 -7.11 -7.06 9.61
N LYS A 35 -7.53 -5.78 9.63
CA LYS A 35 -7.58 -4.90 8.48
C LYS A 35 -7.17 -3.49 8.88
N THR A 36 -6.67 -2.74 7.90
CA THR A 36 -6.37 -1.31 8.04
C THR A 36 -7.17 -0.57 6.99
N ASN A 37 -7.93 0.44 7.42
CA ASN A 37 -8.72 1.27 6.52
C ASN A 37 -7.85 2.39 5.98
N VAL A 38 -7.99 2.68 4.69
CA VAL A 38 -7.19 3.69 4.01
C VAL A 38 -8.07 4.48 3.06
N THR A 39 -7.86 5.78 3.00
CA THR A 39 -8.68 6.70 2.20
C THR A 39 -7.85 7.21 1.04
N LEU A 40 -8.34 6.98 -0.18
CA LEU A 40 -7.78 7.54 -1.39
C LEU A 40 -8.56 8.80 -1.77
N PHE A 41 -7.84 9.86 -2.09
CA PHE A 41 -8.37 11.12 -2.57
C PHE A 41 -8.05 11.26 -4.06
N ARG A 42 -8.92 11.94 -4.80
CA ARG A 42 -8.72 12.23 -6.22
C ARG A 42 -8.65 13.74 -6.43
N LYS A 43 -7.58 14.22 -7.05
CA LYS A 43 -7.45 15.61 -7.50
C LYS A 43 -8.38 15.85 -8.69
N PRO A 44 -8.92 17.06 -8.86
CA PRO A 44 -9.57 17.45 -10.10
C PRO A 44 -8.60 17.24 -11.27
N GLY A 45 -9.05 16.58 -12.34
CA GLY A 45 -8.16 16.19 -13.43
C GLY A 45 -8.83 15.28 -14.45
N LYS A 46 -8.02 14.75 -15.36
CA LYS A 46 -8.49 13.86 -16.43
C LYS A 46 -9.20 12.65 -15.84
N VAL A 47 -10.26 12.22 -16.54
CA VAL A 47 -11.00 11.00 -16.23
C VAL A 47 -10.30 9.86 -16.97
N THR A 48 -9.22 9.37 -16.38
CA THR A 48 -8.43 8.26 -16.89
C THR A 48 -8.38 7.14 -15.87
N ASN A 49 -8.42 5.90 -16.35
CA ASN A 49 -8.12 4.75 -15.51
C ASN A 49 -6.65 4.79 -15.11
N GLU A 50 -6.38 4.66 -13.83
CA GLU A 50 -5.04 4.69 -13.25
C GLU A 50 -4.78 3.40 -12.47
N LYS A 51 -3.51 3.08 -12.21
CA LYS A 51 -3.14 1.96 -11.34
C LYS A 51 -2.42 2.43 -10.09
N MET A 52 -2.65 1.70 -9.01
CA MET A 52 -1.87 1.79 -7.79
C MET A 52 -1.38 0.39 -7.42
N THR A 53 -0.09 0.26 -7.15
CA THR A 53 0.48 -0.97 -6.60
C THR A 53 0.49 -0.87 -5.09
N ILE A 54 -0.04 -1.89 -4.41
CA ILE A 54 0.14 -2.10 -2.98
C ILE A 54 1.25 -3.12 -2.82
N GLN A 55 2.39 -2.70 -2.28
CA GLN A 55 3.46 -3.61 -1.89
C GLN A 55 3.31 -3.95 -0.42
N PHE A 56 3.55 -5.21 -0.06
CA PHE A 56 3.41 -5.68 1.32
C PHE A 56 4.51 -6.68 1.69
N ALA A 57 4.82 -6.74 2.98
CA ALA A 57 5.73 -7.73 3.55
C ALA A 57 5.31 -8.09 4.97
N ALA A 58 5.35 -9.36 5.34
CA ALA A 58 5.17 -9.79 6.71
C ALA A 58 6.33 -9.31 7.59
N VAL A 59 6.00 -8.94 8.83
CA VAL A 59 6.94 -8.42 9.82
C VAL A 59 6.64 -9.00 11.19
N ASP A 60 7.62 -8.93 12.08
CA ASP A 60 7.41 -9.24 13.49
C ASP A 60 6.39 -8.30 14.15
N GLU A 61 5.71 -8.80 15.17
CA GLU A 61 4.74 -7.99 15.92
C GLU A 61 5.40 -6.79 16.62
N SER A 62 6.70 -6.85 16.90
CA SER A 62 7.49 -5.77 17.50
C SER A 62 7.99 -4.72 16.50
N ALA A 63 7.71 -4.86 15.19
CA ALA A 63 8.16 -3.89 14.19
C ALA A 63 7.54 -2.49 14.44
N THR A 64 8.40 -1.47 14.34
CA THR A 64 8.05 -0.07 14.63
C THR A 64 8.11 0.83 13.39
N ASP A 65 8.94 0.49 12.41
CA ASP A 65 9.08 1.24 11.16
C ASP A 65 8.30 0.56 10.01
N PRO A 66 7.21 1.17 9.49
CA PRO A 66 6.43 0.61 8.39
C PRO A 66 7.11 0.74 7.02
N LYS A 67 8.29 1.38 6.94
CA LYS A 67 9.04 1.57 5.69
C LYS A 67 10.13 0.51 5.49
N ALA A 68 10.46 -0.26 6.53
CA ALA A 68 11.67 -1.06 6.59
C ALA A 68 11.84 -2.05 5.41
N SER A 69 10.76 -2.73 4.97
CA SER A 69 10.83 -3.70 3.85
C SER A 69 10.85 -3.06 2.46
N PHE A 70 10.74 -1.74 2.35
CA PHE A 70 10.56 -1.05 1.06
C PHE A 70 11.73 -0.15 0.67
N ALA A 71 12.79 -0.10 1.49
CA ALA A 71 13.95 0.78 1.27
C ALA A 71 14.65 0.58 -0.09
N THR A 72 14.49 -0.58 -0.73
CA THR A 72 15.08 -0.92 -2.03
C THR A 72 14.11 -0.73 -3.21
N GLY A 73 12.89 -0.24 -2.96
CA GLY A 73 11.85 -0.06 -3.99
C GLY A 73 11.07 -1.33 -4.36
N ARG A 74 11.42 -2.48 -3.77
CA ARG A 74 10.64 -3.72 -3.85
C ARG A 74 10.44 -4.31 -2.47
N PRO A 75 9.30 -4.97 -2.20
CA PRO A 75 9.08 -5.62 -0.92
C PRO A 75 10.05 -6.80 -0.77
N TYR A 76 10.68 -6.93 0.39
CA TYR A 76 11.59 -8.03 0.71
C TYR A 76 11.16 -8.74 2.01
N GLY A 77 11.29 -10.07 2.02
CA GLY A 77 10.95 -10.96 3.13
C GLY A 77 10.38 -12.31 2.66
N GLU A 78 10.25 -13.27 3.57
CA GLU A 78 9.71 -14.63 3.30
C GLU A 78 8.26 -14.58 2.77
N PHE A 79 7.47 -13.63 3.27
CA PHE A 79 6.09 -13.37 2.85
C PHE A 79 5.96 -11.93 2.35
N ALA A 80 6.53 -11.68 1.18
CA ALA A 80 6.51 -10.39 0.51
C ALA A 80 5.85 -10.50 -0.87
N GLY A 81 5.22 -9.42 -1.31
CA GLY A 81 4.57 -9.40 -2.62
C GLY A 81 3.94 -8.06 -2.94
N GLU A 82 3.29 -8.01 -4.09
CA GLU A 82 2.57 -6.83 -4.55
C GLU A 82 1.24 -7.21 -5.20
N THR A 83 0.30 -6.29 -5.15
CA THR A 83 -0.98 -6.40 -5.86
C THR A 83 -1.33 -5.07 -6.51
N ILE A 84 -2.09 -5.12 -7.60
CA ILE A 84 -2.47 -3.96 -8.39
C ILE A 84 -3.95 -3.66 -8.14
N VAL A 85 -4.23 -2.41 -7.78
CA VAL A 85 -5.58 -1.85 -7.69
C VAL A 85 -5.81 -0.95 -8.89
N ASN A 86 -6.86 -1.25 -9.67
CA ASN A 86 -7.32 -0.36 -10.73
C ASN A 86 -8.20 0.75 -10.15
N LEU A 87 -7.80 2.00 -10.37
CA LEU A 87 -8.50 3.19 -9.92
C LEU A 87 -9.32 3.72 -11.10
N VAL A 88 -10.60 3.38 -11.11
CA VAL A 88 -11.55 3.77 -12.16
C VAL A 88 -12.39 4.93 -11.62
N PRO A 89 -12.31 6.13 -12.22
CA PRO A 89 -13.17 7.23 -11.86
C PRO A 89 -14.61 6.92 -12.27
N THR A 90 -15.56 7.15 -11.36
CA THR A 90 -16.98 7.16 -11.69
C THR A 90 -17.37 8.56 -12.15
N GLU A 91 -18.23 8.63 -13.17
CA GLU A 91 -18.84 9.87 -13.67
C GLU A 91 -19.77 10.52 -12.64
#